data_AF-A0A8T0IE58-F1
#
_entry.id   AF-A0A8T0IE58-F1
#
_cell.length_a   1.000
_cell.length_b   1.000
_cell.length_c   1.000
_cell.angle_alpha   90.00
_cell.angle_beta   90.00
_cell.angle_gamma   90.00
#
_symmetry.space_group_name_H-M   'P 1'
#
loop_
_entity.id
_entity.type
_entity.pdbx_description
1 polymer ?
#
loop_
_entity_poly.entity_id
_entity_poly.type
_entity_poly.pdbx_seq_one_letter_code
_entity_poly.pdbx_strand_id
1 'polypeptide(L)'
;MDIENLSVLNSGWLSCGSSASSPSSVIDDSSTCPICFALMKPPHLAPIILTPCGHTFCAKCIAVHTAVQRKKARLVGGPISAPPCPQCKATIMAQCVNITLQNIITERLAIEENMRRAEIESIYPKTPVRGQLLYEELVTSRKADFARTARDKFGVHVNTSPGPLCCHSLQDALLETRHRQDRLEMDLSSAEEKLNLLDSREKELKQILQKASLEHRMVQSELEDTKSKKGMLHQAHADTLKKSQLIEASMVAMTFEKECERSRSLGPTTKEIEDICSAHFWSHA
;
A
#
# COMPACT_ATOMS: atom_id res chain seq x y z
N MET A 1 33.74 -17.55 -25.84
CA MET A 1 32.92 -17.16 -27.00
C MET A 1 31.77 -16.31 -26.48
N ASP A 2 32.17 -15.07 -26.21
CA ASP A 2 31.53 -13.80 -26.56
C ASP A 2 30.12 -13.52 -26.03
N ILE A 3 30.16 -12.93 -24.84
CA ILE A 3 29.17 -12.00 -24.29
C ILE A 3 29.57 -10.62 -24.82
N GLU A 4 28.78 -10.01 -25.70
CA GLU A 4 28.80 -8.57 -25.95
C GLU A 4 27.58 -8.13 -26.79
N ASN A 5 27.19 -6.87 -26.62
CA ASN A 5 26.17 -6.09 -27.34
C ASN A 5 24.70 -6.20 -26.89
N LEU A 6 24.36 -5.35 -25.92
CA LEU A 6 23.12 -4.57 -25.91
C LEU A 6 23.36 -3.25 -25.16
N SER A 7 23.97 -2.31 -25.87
CA SER A 7 23.87 -0.88 -25.59
C SER A 7 23.45 -0.19 -26.89
N VAL A 8 22.84 0.99 -26.80
CA VAL A 8 22.22 1.79 -27.88
C VAL A 8 20.71 1.56 -28.03
N LEU A 9 19.93 2.38 -27.33
CA LEU A 9 19.01 3.37 -27.90
C LEU A 9 18.34 4.15 -26.75
N ASN A 10 19.02 5.20 -26.29
CA ASN A 10 18.42 6.23 -25.46
C ASN A 10 18.96 7.59 -25.93
N SER A 11 18.25 8.26 -26.83
CA SER A 11 18.30 9.72 -27.02
C SER A 11 17.32 10.12 -28.12
N GLY A 12 16.32 10.94 -27.79
CA GLY A 12 15.64 11.67 -28.85
C GLY A 12 14.28 12.27 -28.55
N TRP A 13 14.06 12.93 -27.41
CA TRP A 13 12.94 13.89 -27.28
C TRP A 13 13.34 15.07 -26.39
N LEU A 14 13.74 16.17 -27.03
CA LEU A 14 13.78 17.51 -26.43
C LEU A 14 13.27 18.53 -27.46
N SER A 15 12.47 19.48 -26.94
CA SER A 15 11.98 20.74 -27.54
C SER A 15 10.71 20.62 -28.40
N CYS A 16 9.67 21.45 -28.28
CA CYS A 16 9.47 22.72 -27.57
C CYS A 16 7.95 23.03 -27.49
N GLY A 17 7.53 23.83 -26.50
CA GLY A 17 6.14 24.33 -26.43
C GLY A 17 5.76 24.87 -25.05
N SER A 18 6.23 26.07 -24.74
CA SER A 18 5.91 26.77 -23.50
C SER A 18 4.46 27.26 -23.47
N SER A 19 3.69 26.75 -22.52
CA SER A 19 2.62 27.50 -21.86
C SER A 19 2.61 27.08 -20.40
N ALA A 20 2.84 28.04 -19.50
CA ALA A 20 2.84 27.83 -18.06
C ALA A 20 1.42 27.48 -17.59
N SER A 21 1.07 26.20 -17.65
CA SER A 21 -0.04 25.61 -16.92
C SER A 21 0.50 25.09 -15.58
N SER A 22 -0.27 25.35 -14.52
CA SER A 22 -0.03 24.91 -13.14
C SER A 22 0.49 23.46 -13.05
N PRO A 23 1.31 23.08 -12.05
CA PRO A 23 1.95 21.76 -11.94
C PRO A 23 1.00 20.56 -11.72
N SER A 24 -0.32 20.72 -11.90
CA SER A 24 -1.32 19.83 -11.32
C SER A 24 -1.95 18.80 -12.27
N SER A 25 -1.48 18.55 -13.49
CA SER A 25 -2.31 17.75 -14.42
C SER A 25 -1.66 16.80 -15.42
N VAL A 26 -0.35 16.54 -15.39
CA VAL A 26 0.20 15.48 -16.25
C VAL A 26 0.03 14.13 -15.55
N ILE A 27 -1.21 13.68 -15.36
CA ILE A 27 -1.48 12.25 -15.11
C ILE A 27 -1.18 11.57 -16.43
N ASP A 28 -0.07 10.83 -16.51
CA ASP A 28 0.27 10.09 -17.71
C ASP A 28 -0.88 9.13 -18.01
N ASP A 29 -1.36 9.14 -19.25
CA ASP A 29 -2.47 8.30 -19.72
C ASP A 29 -2.24 6.81 -19.39
N SER A 30 -0.98 6.40 -19.26
CA SER A 30 -0.52 5.06 -18.88
C SER A 30 -0.95 4.61 -17.47
N SER A 31 -1.27 5.53 -16.57
CA SER A 31 -1.66 5.25 -15.18
C SER A 31 -3.18 5.08 -14.98
N THR A 32 -3.96 5.37 -16.02
CA THR A 32 -5.42 5.26 -16.01
C THR A 32 -5.88 4.02 -16.74
N CYS A 33 -6.97 3.40 -16.25
CA CYS A 33 -7.53 2.23 -16.91
C CYS A 33 -8.25 2.64 -18.20
N PRO A 34 -7.95 2.07 -19.37
CA PRO A 34 -8.58 2.46 -20.64
C PRO A 34 -10.06 2.05 -20.76
N ILE A 35 -10.62 1.31 -19.78
CA ILE A 35 -12.04 0.91 -19.76
C ILE A 35 -12.88 1.88 -18.93
N CYS A 36 -12.42 2.23 -17.72
CA CYS A 36 -13.18 3.08 -16.80
C CYS A 36 -12.60 4.49 -16.63
N PHE A 37 -11.46 4.78 -17.24
CA PHE A 37 -10.73 6.05 -17.16
C PHE A 37 -10.37 6.49 -15.73
N ALA A 38 -10.45 5.57 -14.77
CA ALA A 38 -10.05 5.81 -13.39
C ALA A 38 -8.57 5.47 -13.18
N LEU A 39 -7.93 6.21 -12.29
CA LEU A 39 -6.57 5.92 -11.83
C LEU A 39 -6.50 4.50 -11.23
N MET A 40 -5.49 3.72 -11.63
CA MET A 40 -5.32 2.33 -11.20
C MET A 40 -4.75 2.20 -9.78
N LYS A 41 -5.43 2.80 -8.79
CA LYS A 41 -5.00 2.85 -7.39
C LYS A 41 -5.25 1.51 -6.65
N PRO A 42 -4.24 0.92 -5.99
CA PRO A 42 -4.42 -0.25 -5.14
C PRO A 42 -5.30 0.04 -3.91
N PRO A 43 -5.95 -0.98 -3.30
CA PRO A 43 -5.96 -2.39 -3.71
C PRO A 43 -7.04 -2.73 -4.75
N HIS A 44 -8.11 -1.93 -4.84
CA HIS A 44 -9.31 -2.29 -5.63
C HIS A 44 -9.17 -2.06 -7.13
N LEU A 45 -8.35 -1.10 -7.55
CA LEU A 45 -8.09 -0.77 -8.94
C LEU A 45 -6.65 -1.07 -9.34
N ALA A 46 -5.99 -2.01 -8.66
CA ALA A 46 -4.60 -2.39 -8.96
C ALA A 46 -4.42 -2.70 -10.46
N PRO A 47 -3.32 -2.25 -11.09
CA PRO A 47 -3.08 -2.46 -12.50
C PRO A 47 -2.76 -3.94 -12.77
N ILE A 48 -3.51 -4.56 -13.66
CA ILE A 48 -3.36 -5.95 -14.09
C ILE A 48 -2.85 -5.98 -15.53
N ILE A 49 -1.67 -6.56 -15.73
CA ILE A 49 -1.09 -6.81 -17.04
C ILE A 49 -1.54 -8.17 -17.57
N LEU A 50 -1.93 -8.23 -18.85
CA LEU A 50 -2.41 -9.44 -19.51
C LEU A 50 -1.29 -10.07 -20.35
N THR A 51 -1.11 -11.38 -20.24
CA THR A 51 -0.18 -12.12 -21.09
C THR A 51 -0.93 -12.83 -22.24
N PRO A 52 -0.34 -12.91 -23.45
CA PRO A 52 0.99 -12.42 -23.83
C PRO A 52 1.00 -10.95 -24.31
N CYS A 53 -0.15 -10.27 -24.41
CA CYS A 53 -0.24 -9.01 -25.15
C CYS A 53 0.25 -7.75 -24.41
N GLY A 54 0.56 -7.82 -23.12
CA GLY A 54 1.14 -6.72 -22.33
C GLY A 54 0.19 -5.57 -21.98
N HIS A 55 -1.06 -5.61 -22.43
CA HIS A 55 -2.04 -4.55 -22.12
C HIS A 55 -2.42 -4.56 -20.64
N THR A 56 -2.54 -3.38 -20.04
CA THR A 56 -2.82 -3.20 -18.62
C THR A 56 -4.20 -2.58 -18.39
N PHE A 57 -4.95 -3.11 -17.42
CA PHE A 57 -6.28 -2.64 -17.02
C PHE A 57 -6.42 -2.71 -15.50
N CYS A 58 -7.36 -1.96 -14.90
CA CYS A 58 -7.61 -2.12 -13.47
C CYS A 58 -8.24 -3.50 -13.16
N ALA A 59 -7.91 -4.04 -11.98
CA ALA A 59 -8.39 -5.34 -11.51
C ALA A 59 -9.91 -5.51 -11.60
N LYS A 60 -10.67 -4.46 -11.26
CA LYS A 60 -12.13 -4.47 -11.34
C LYS A 60 -12.64 -4.68 -12.77
N CYS A 61 -12.13 -3.94 -13.74
CA CYS A 61 -12.60 -4.01 -15.13
C CYS A 61 -12.27 -5.36 -15.78
N ILE A 62 -11.06 -5.89 -15.55
CA ILE A 62 -10.68 -7.19 -16.13
C ILE A 62 -11.46 -8.35 -15.50
N ALA A 63 -11.75 -8.30 -14.20
CA ALA A 63 -12.58 -9.30 -13.53
C ALA A 63 -14.00 -9.35 -14.12
N VAL A 64 -14.63 -8.18 -14.32
CA VAL A 64 -15.96 -8.09 -14.94
C VAL A 64 -15.94 -8.61 -16.37
N HIS A 65 -14.97 -8.17 -17.18
CA HIS A 65 -14.83 -8.60 -18.57
C HIS A 65 -14.68 -10.13 -18.69
N THR A 66 -13.78 -10.72 -17.91
CA THR A 66 -13.52 -12.17 -17.95
C THR A 66 -14.73 -12.98 -17.48
N ALA A 67 -15.48 -12.50 -16.48
CA ALA A 67 -16.72 -13.14 -16.03
C ALA A 67 -17.82 -13.11 -17.11
N VAL A 68 -18.01 -11.97 -17.78
CA VAL A 68 -19.01 -11.82 -18.87
C VAL A 68 -18.68 -12.73 -20.05
N GLN A 69 -17.41 -12.79 -20.48
CA GLN A 69 -16.99 -13.65 -21.58
C GLN A 69 -17.18 -15.13 -21.26
N ARG A 70 -16.85 -15.56 -20.02
CA ARG A 70 -17.09 -16.94 -19.57
C ARG A 70 -18.57 -17.29 -19.55
N LYS A 71 -19.44 -16.37 -19.10
CA LYS A 71 -20.89 -16.58 -19.12
C LYS A 71 -21.42 -16.72 -20.55
N LYS A 72 -20.94 -15.88 -21.47
CA LYS A 72 -21.32 -15.93 -22.89
C LYS A 72 -20.92 -17.27 -23.54
N ALA A 73 -19.71 -17.77 -23.27
CA ALA A 73 -19.26 -19.06 -23.80
C ALA A 73 -20.16 -20.22 -23.37
N ARG A 74 -20.61 -20.23 -22.10
CA ARG A 74 -21.53 -21.27 -21.57
C ARG A 74 -22.90 -21.27 -22.24
N LEU A 75 -23.45 -20.10 -22.58
CA LEU A 75 -24.78 -20.00 -23.18
C LEU A 75 -24.83 -20.51 -24.63
N VAL A 76 -23.71 -20.44 -25.35
CA VAL A 76 -23.63 -20.81 -26.77
C VAL A 76 -23.30 -22.32 -26.93
N GLY A 77 -23.12 -23.06 -25.82
CA GLY A 77 -22.76 -24.48 -25.87
C GLY A 77 -21.37 -24.77 -26.45
N GLY A 78 -20.54 -23.74 -26.61
CA GLY A 78 -19.18 -23.86 -27.13
C GLY A 78 -18.17 -24.29 -26.06
N PRO A 79 -16.97 -24.75 -26.47
CA PRO A 79 -15.88 -25.03 -25.54
C PRO A 79 -15.52 -23.79 -24.73
N ILE A 80 -15.11 -24.00 -23.46
CA ILE A 80 -14.69 -22.91 -22.55
C ILE A 80 -13.36 -22.35 -23.05
N SER A 81 -13.41 -21.41 -23.99
CA SER A 81 -12.23 -20.69 -24.47
C SER A 81 -11.83 -19.60 -23.47
N ALA A 82 -10.53 -19.35 -23.36
CA ALA A 82 -10.02 -18.21 -22.60
C ALA A 82 -10.55 -16.88 -23.16
N PRO A 83 -10.86 -15.90 -22.29
CA PRO A 83 -11.43 -14.62 -22.73
C PRO A 83 -10.43 -13.81 -23.57
N PRO A 84 -10.87 -13.10 -24.63
CA PRO A 84 -10.00 -12.24 -25.43
C PRO A 84 -9.69 -10.92 -24.70
N CYS A 85 -8.54 -10.32 -24.95
CA CYS A 85 -8.15 -9.00 -24.45
C CYS A 85 -9.15 -7.93 -24.92
N PRO A 86 -9.61 -7.00 -24.04
CA PRO A 86 -10.51 -5.93 -24.44
C PRO A 86 -9.98 -5.05 -25.59
N GLN A 87 -8.67 -4.81 -25.61
CA GLN A 87 -8.01 -3.89 -26.54
C GLN A 87 -7.59 -4.57 -27.84
N CYS A 88 -6.69 -5.57 -27.80
CA CYS A 88 -6.15 -6.21 -29.00
C CYS A 88 -6.83 -7.53 -29.41
N LYS A 89 -7.84 -7.99 -28.65
CA LYS A 89 -8.56 -9.26 -28.85
C LYS A 89 -7.73 -10.55 -28.76
N ALA A 90 -6.42 -10.48 -28.50
CA ALA A 90 -5.58 -11.64 -28.23
C ALA A 90 -6.09 -12.44 -27.01
N THR A 91 -5.99 -13.77 -27.05
CA THR A 91 -6.42 -14.65 -25.97
C THR A 91 -5.62 -14.41 -24.69
N ILE A 92 -6.31 -14.18 -23.57
CA ILE A 92 -5.68 -13.95 -22.27
C ILE A 92 -5.22 -15.30 -21.70
N MET A 93 -3.91 -15.50 -21.59
CA MET A 93 -3.32 -16.72 -21.00
C MET A 93 -3.18 -16.59 -19.49
N ALA A 94 -2.66 -15.47 -19.01
CA ALA A 94 -2.53 -15.18 -17.59
C ALA A 94 -2.79 -13.70 -17.29
N GLN A 95 -3.04 -13.43 -16.02
CA GLN A 95 -3.25 -12.10 -15.45
C GLN A 95 -2.29 -11.93 -14.28
N CYS A 96 -1.49 -10.87 -14.30
CA CYS A 96 -0.53 -10.59 -13.25
C CYS A 96 -0.68 -9.13 -12.80
N VAL A 97 -0.37 -8.84 -11.54
CA VAL A 97 -0.30 -7.45 -11.09
C VAL A 97 0.92 -6.80 -11.71
N ASN A 98 0.75 -5.63 -12.33
CA ASN A 98 1.85 -4.83 -12.85
C ASN A 98 2.49 -4.05 -11.69
N ILE A 99 3.37 -4.72 -10.95
CA ILE A 99 4.02 -4.18 -9.75
C ILE A 99 4.77 -2.88 -10.05
N THR A 100 5.45 -2.79 -11.20
CA THR A 100 6.16 -1.58 -11.61
C THR A 100 5.22 -0.39 -11.74
N LEU A 101 4.12 -0.52 -12.49
CA LEU A 101 3.14 0.55 -12.65
C LEU A 101 2.44 0.88 -11.32
N GLN A 102 2.18 -0.14 -10.50
CA GLN A 102 1.62 0.05 -9.17
C GLN A 102 2.54 0.90 -8.26
N ASN A 103 3.84 0.66 -8.28
CA ASN A 103 4.81 1.43 -7.50
C ASN A 103 4.83 2.89 -7.97
N ILE A 104 4.90 3.12 -9.29
CA ILE A 104 4.86 4.47 -9.88
C ILE A 104 3.61 5.23 -9.44
N ILE A 105 2.43 4.60 -9.54
CA ILE A 105 1.16 5.20 -9.11
C ILE A 105 1.18 5.53 -7.61
N THR A 106 1.71 4.62 -6.80
CA THR A 106 1.74 4.78 -5.33
C THR A 106 2.69 5.89 -4.89
N GLU A 107 3.89 5.94 -5.46
CA GLU A 107 4.89 6.98 -5.18
C GLU A 107 4.35 8.37 -5.54
N ARG A 108 3.73 8.48 -6.72
CA ARG A 108 3.11 9.73 -7.16
C ARG A 108 2.01 10.21 -6.20
N LEU A 109 1.12 9.32 -5.79
CA LEU A 109 0.06 9.66 -4.85
C LEU A 109 0.60 10.11 -3.49
N ALA A 110 1.72 9.55 -3.04
CA ALA A 110 2.40 9.98 -1.82
C ALA A 110 2.98 11.40 -1.97
N ILE A 111 3.58 11.72 -3.11
CA ILE A 111 4.09 13.06 -3.42
C ILE A 111 2.94 14.09 -3.45
N GLU A 112 1.83 13.79 -4.14
CA GLU A 112 0.66 14.67 -4.21
C GLU A 112 0.05 14.93 -2.82
N GLU A 113 -0.03 13.91 -1.98
CA GLU A 113 -0.50 14.05 -0.59
C GLU A 113 0.46 14.89 0.26
N ASN A 114 1.77 14.70 0.11
CA ASN A 114 2.77 15.51 0.82
C ASN A 114 2.71 16.98 0.40
N MET A 115 2.55 17.26 -0.90
CA MET A 115 2.37 18.64 -1.38
C MET A 115 1.08 19.26 -0.82
N ARG A 116 -0.03 18.53 -0.83
CA ARG A 116 -1.30 19.01 -0.24
C ARG A 116 -1.16 19.29 1.25
N ARG A 117 -0.46 18.43 1.99
CA ARG A 117 -0.17 18.66 3.42
C ARG A 117 0.69 19.89 3.64
N ALA A 118 1.74 20.07 2.83
CA ALA A 118 2.61 21.24 2.90
C ALA A 118 1.86 22.54 2.57
N GLU A 119 0.94 22.51 1.60
CA GLU A 119 0.08 23.65 1.27
C GLU A 119 -0.86 24.00 2.43
N ILE A 120 -1.51 23.00 3.04
CA ILE A 120 -2.34 23.22 4.24
C ILE A 120 -1.51 23.79 5.39
N GLU A 121 -0.29 23.28 5.62
CA GLU A 121 0.61 23.78 6.66
C GLU A 121 1.14 25.19 6.35
N SER A 122 1.29 25.55 5.07
CA SER A 122 1.60 26.91 4.66
C SER A 122 0.44 27.89 4.88
N ILE A 123 -0.81 27.43 4.71
CA ILE A 123 -2.01 28.26 4.94
C ILE A 123 -2.30 28.40 6.44
N TYR A 124 -2.06 27.33 7.20
CA TYR A 124 -2.23 27.27 8.65
C TYR A 124 -0.91 26.92 9.31
N PRO A 125 0.08 27.83 9.31
CA PRO A 125 1.32 27.57 10.00
C PRO A 125 0.98 27.30 11.45
N LYS A 126 1.41 26.13 11.95
CA LYS A 126 1.38 25.80 13.38
C LYS A 126 2.35 26.71 14.12
N THR A 127 2.08 28.02 14.14
CA THR A 127 2.70 28.92 15.11
C THR A 127 1.96 28.71 16.42
N PRO A 128 2.63 28.27 17.50
CA PRO A 128 1.99 28.15 18.82
C PRO A 128 1.66 29.49 19.48
N VAL A 129 1.79 30.64 18.79
CA VAL A 129 1.84 31.96 19.47
C VAL A 129 1.01 33.03 18.78
N ARG A 130 0.74 32.93 17.46
CA ARG A 130 0.07 34.03 16.74
C ARG A 130 -1.45 34.04 16.89
N GLY A 131 -2.08 32.87 17.04
CA GLY A 131 -3.53 32.78 17.30
C GLY A 131 -3.92 33.33 18.67
N GLN A 132 -3.05 33.19 19.66
CA GLN A 132 -3.27 33.70 21.01
C GLN A 132 -3.14 35.24 21.05
N LEU A 133 -2.13 35.79 20.38
CA LEU A 133 -1.95 37.25 20.25
C LEU A 133 -3.06 37.91 19.42
N LEU A 134 -3.50 37.29 18.32
CA LEU A 134 -4.60 37.83 17.52
C LEU A 134 -5.94 37.75 18.25
N TYR A 135 -6.16 36.71 19.06
CA TYR A 135 -7.34 36.64 19.92
C TYR A 135 -7.32 37.74 20.97
N GLU A 136 -6.17 37.99 21.61
CA GLU A 136 -6.02 39.10 22.57
C GLU A 136 -6.19 40.48 21.91
N GLU A 137 -5.66 40.70 20.70
CA GLU A 137 -5.88 41.93 19.91
C GLU A 137 -7.35 42.10 19.49
N LEU A 138 -8.03 41.04 19.05
CA LEU A 138 -9.45 41.08 18.70
C LEU A 138 -10.32 41.33 19.93
N VAL A 139 -10.00 40.71 21.06
CA VAL A 139 -10.72 40.91 22.33
C VAL A 139 -10.49 42.33 22.86
N THR A 140 -9.26 42.84 22.80
CA THR A 140 -8.96 44.23 23.21
C THR A 140 -9.57 45.26 22.27
N SER A 141 -9.55 45.04 20.95
CA SER A 141 -10.22 45.90 19.97
C SER A 141 -11.74 45.91 20.18
N ARG A 142 -12.38 44.74 20.35
CA ARG A 142 -13.82 44.66 20.63
C ARG A 142 -14.18 45.28 21.97
N LYS A 143 -13.35 45.15 23.00
CA LYS A 143 -13.52 45.87 24.28
C LYS A 143 -13.47 47.38 24.07
N ALA A 144 -12.55 47.88 23.24
CA ALA A 144 -12.46 49.29 22.90
C ALA A 144 -13.66 49.78 22.08
N ASP A 145 -14.13 49.01 21.10
CA ASP A 145 -15.32 49.32 20.31
C ASP A 145 -16.59 49.32 21.15
N PHE A 146 -16.73 48.36 22.07
CA PHE A 146 -17.83 48.32 23.00
C PHE A 146 -17.80 49.53 23.94
N ALA A 147 -16.62 49.90 24.47
CA ALA A 147 -16.46 51.09 25.30
C ALA A 147 -16.78 52.40 24.56
N ARG A 148 -16.40 52.51 23.27
CA ARG A 148 -16.78 53.64 22.39
C ARG A 148 -18.29 53.69 22.18
N THR A 149 -18.89 52.56 21.79
CA THR A 149 -20.32 52.46 21.53
C THR A 149 -21.16 52.73 22.79
N ALA A 150 -20.70 52.27 23.95
CA ALA A 150 -21.34 52.55 25.22
C ALA A 150 -21.26 54.05 25.57
N ARG A 151 -20.12 54.69 25.32
CA ARG A 151 -19.96 56.13 25.54
C ARG A 151 -20.89 56.97 24.63
N ASP A 152 -21.01 56.58 23.37
CA ASP A 152 -21.83 57.29 22.37
C ASP A 152 -23.34 57.06 22.58
N LYS A 153 -23.75 55.82 22.91
CA LYS A 153 -25.17 55.49 23.12
C LYS A 153 -25.70 55.89 24.49
N PHE A 154 -24.87 55.84 25.53
CA PHE A 154 -25.28 56.18 26.90
C PHE A 154 -24.85 57.58 27.34
N GLY A 155 -24.19 58.35 26.45
CA GLY A 155 -24.04 59.81 26.50
C GLY A 155 -24.11 60.39 27.92
N VAL A 156 -23.15 60.02 28.76
CA VAL A 156 -23.21 60.32 30.19
C VAL A 156 -22.86 61.78 30.43
N HIS A 157 -23.84 62.66 30.22
CA HIS A 157 -24.03 63.83 31.09
C HIS A 157 -24.92 63.36 32.25
N VAL A 158 -24.32 62.88 33.35
CA VAL A 158 -25.04 62.63 34.60
C VAL A 158 -25.46 64.00 35.15
N ASN A 159 -26.63 64.52 34.79
CA ASN A 159 -27.23 65.67 35.48
C ASN A 159 -28.76 65.69 35.44
N THR A 160 -29.42 64.56 35.17
CA THR A 160 -30.86 64.42 35.34
C THR A 160 -31.19 63.10 36.02
N SER A 161 -31.94 63.19 37.12
CA SER A 161 -32.41 62.06 37.93
C SER A 161 -33.01 60.94 37.06
N PRO A 162 -32.53 59.69 37.15
CA PRO A 162 -33.06 58.59 36.36
C PRO A 162 -34.51 58.32 36.74
N GLY A 163 -35.41 58.33 35.76
CA GLY A 163 -36.79 57.89 35.97
C GLY A 163 -36.84 56.38 36.28
N PRO A 164 -37.77 55.92 37.15
CA PRO A 164 -37.80 54.56 37.72
C PRO A 164 -38.09 53.42 36.72
N LEU A 165 -38.44 53.70 35.47
CA LEU A 165 -38.74 52.67 34.45
C LEU A 165 -37.51 52.15 33.70
N CYS A 166 -36.39 52.90 33.70
CA CYS A 166 -35.17 52.51 32.99
C CYS A 166 -34.33 51.44 33.74
N CYS A 167 -34.45 51.37 35.07
CA CYS A 167 -33.66 50.42 35.87
C CYS A 167 -34.11 48.96 35.73
N HIS A 168 -35.42 48.70 35.55
CA HIS A 168 -35.94 47.33 35.44
C HIS A 168 -35.49 46.64 34.15
N SER A 169 -35.58 47.32 32.99
CA SER A 169 -35.15 46.75 31.71
C SER A 169 -33.64 46.44 31.67
N LEU A 170 -32.81 47.28 32.30
CA LEU A 170 -31.38 47.01 32.45
C LEU A 170 -31.11 45.83 33.39
N GLN A 171 -31.90 45.70 34.45
CA GLN A 171 -31.79 44.58 35.39
C GLN A 171 -32.19 43.24 34.75
N ASP A 172 -33.23 43.23 33.92
CA ASP A 172 -33.66 42.05 33.15
C ASP A 172 -32.60 41.63 32.12
N ALA A 173 -32.04 42.59 31.37
CA ALA A 173 -30.98 42.31 30.39
C ALA A 173 -29.68 41.81 31.06
N LEU A 174 -29.34 42.34 32.24
CA LEU A 174 -28.22 41.86 33.04
C LEU A 174 -28.46 40.41 33.49
N LEU A 175 -29.67 40.11 33.99
CA LEU A 175 -30.04 38.76 34.43
C LEU A 175 -30.01 37.76 33.27
N GLU A 176 -30.55 38.13 32.09
CA GLU A 176 -30.49 37.29 30.89
C GLU A 176 -29.04 37.01 30.46
N THR A 177 -28.18 38.03 30.50
CA THR A 177 -26.76 37.90 30.18
C THR A 177 -26.07 36.96 31.16
N ARG A 178 -26.37 37.03 32.45
CA ARG A 178 -25.84 36.13 33.47
C ARG A 178 -26.27 34.69 33.23
N HIS A 179 -27.55 34.45 32.96
CA HIS A 179 -28.04 33.11 32.62
C HIS A 179 -27.40 32.56 31.34
N ARG A 180 -27.13 33.42 30.35
CA ARG A 180 -26.38 33.02 29.15
C ARG A 180 -24.94 32.64 29.48
N GLN A 181 -24.29 33.40 30.36
CA GLN A 181 -22.95 33.08 30.85
C GLN A 181 -22.94 31.72 31.56
N ASP A 182 -23.86 31.47 32.49
CA ASP A 182 -23.96 30.20 33.23
C ASP A 182 -24.12 29.00 32.28
N ARG A 183 -24.93 29.15 31.21
CA ARG A 183 -25.08 28.10 30.18
C ARG A 183 -23.78 27.84 29.43
N LEU A 184 -23.08 28.88 29.02
CA LEU A 184 -21.81 28.75 28.31
C LEU A 184 -20.72 28.13 29.20
N GLU A 185 -20.69 28.46 30.49
CA GLU A 185 -19.76 27.85 31.45
C GLU A 185 -20.03 26.35 31.61
N MET A 186 -21.30 25.94 31.69
CA MET A 186 -21.68 24.53 31.71
C MET A 186 -21.29 23.79 30.41
N ASP A 187 -21.52 24.41 29.25
CA ASP A 187 -21.14 23.85 27.95
C ASP A 187 -19.61 23.71 27.81
N LEU A 188 -18.85 24.70 28.28
CA LEU A 188 -17.39 24.67 28.32
C LEU A 188 -16.89 23.54 29.22
N SER A 189 -17.43 23.40 30.43
CA SER A 189 -17.08 22.31 31.34
C SER A 189 -17.38 20.93 30.72
N SER A 190 -18.53 20.78 30.06
CA SER A 190 -18.87 19.54 29.34
C SER A 190 -17.90 19.26 28.18
N ALA A 191 -17.46 20.29 27.46
CA ALA A 191 -16.48 20.14 26.39
C ALA A 191 -15.10 19.74 26.92
N GLU A 192 -14.66 20.32 28.04
CA GLU A 192 -13.40 19.98 28.72
C GLU A 192 -13.39 18.52 29.20
N GLU A 193 -14.48 18.04 29.79
CA GLU A 193 -14.62 16.63 30.18
C GLU A 193 -14.50 15.69 28.97
N LYS A 194 -15.14 16.04 27.84
CA LYS A 194 -15.03 15.27 26.59
C LYS A 194 -13.60 15.27 26.05
N LEU A 195 -12.89 16.39 26.12
CA LEU A 195 -11.48 16.46 25.70
C LEU A 195 -10.59 15.57 26.57
N ASN A 196 -10.78 15.60 27.89
CA ASN A 196 -10.05 14.74 28.81
C ASN A 196 -10.31 13.24 28.56
N LEU A 197 -11.56 12.88 28.26
CA LEU A 197 -11.92 11.51 27.87
C LEU A 197 -11.23 11.08 26.57
N LEU A 198 -11.21 11.96 25.57
CA LEU A 198 -10.56 11.69 24.29
C LEU A 198 -9.04 11.56 24.44
N ASP A 199 -8.40 12.40 25.26
CA ASP A 199 -6.97 12.31 25.55
C ASP A 199 -6.61 10.98 26.26
N SER A 200 -7.43 10.55 27.23
CA SER A 200 -7.27 9.24 27.88
C SER A 200 -7.37 8.09 26.87
N ARG A 201 -8.38 8.14 25.98
CA ARG A 201 -8.57 7.14 24.92
C ARG A 201 -7.41 7.14 23.91
N GLU A 202 -6.87 8.30 23.56
CA GLU A 202 -5.69 8.40 22.69
C GLU A 202 -4.47 7.71 23.33
N LYS A 203 -4.24 7.92 24.63
CA LYS A 203 -3.16 7.26 25.38
C LYS A 203 -3.33 5.74 25.42
N GLU A 204 -4.54 5.24 25.64
CA GLU A 204 -4.85 3.81 25.61
C GLU A 204 -4.55 3.20 24.22
N LEU A 205 -5.03 3.84 23.15
CA LEU A 205 -4.79 3.37 21.79
C LEU A 205 -3.29 3.38 21.42
N LYS A 206 -2.53 4.36 21.90
CA LYS A 206 -1.07 4.40 21.73
C LYS A 206 -0.38 3.21 22.41
N GLN A 207 -0.82 2.83 23.61
CA GLN A 207 -0.30 1.65 24.30
C GLN A 207 -0.64 0.35 23.56
N ILE A 208 -1.88 0.21 23.06
CA ILE A 208 -2.29 -0.95 22.26
C ILE A 208 -1.45 -1.05 20.99
N LEU A 209 -1.23 0.06 20.29
CA LEU A 209 -0.41 0.10 19.06
C LEU A 209 1.04 -0.29 19.34
N GLN A 210 1.61 0.17 20.46
CA GLN A 210 2.97 -0.19 20.88
C GLN A 210 3.08 -1.69 21.18
N LYS A 211 2.09 -2.27 21.87
CA LYS A 211 2.04 -3.71 22.15
C LYS A 211 1.93 -4.53 20.87
N ALA A 212 1.00 -4.18 19.97
CA ALA A 212 0.84 -4.87 18.69
C ALA A 212 2.11 -4.79 17.81
N SER A 213 2.83 -3.67 17.87
CA SER A 213 4.10 -3.50 17.15
C SER A 213 5.21 -4.42 17.70
N LEU A 214 5.23 -4.67 19.01
CA LEU A 214 6.16 -5.61 19.63
C LEU A 214 5.83 -7.05 19.24
N GLU A 215 4.56 -7.43 19.32
CA GLU A 215 4.09 -8.77 18.91
C GLU A 215 4.42 -9.04 17.43
N HIS A 216 4.21 -8.07 16.55
CA HIS A 216 4.58 -8.19 15.14
C HIS A 216 6.08 -8.47 14.96
N ARG A 217 6.95 -7.78 15.73
CA ARG A 217 8.39 -7.99 15.69
C ARG A 217 8.78 -9.40 16.15
N MET A 218 8.11 -9.93 17.19
CA MET A 218 8.35 -11.29 17.66
C MET A 218 8.00 -12.33 16.59
N VAL A 219 6.82 -12.20 15.98
CA VAL A 219 6.37 -13.11 14.90
C VAL A 219 7.31 -13.04 13.70
N GLN A 220 7.83 -11.86 13.35
CA GLN A 220 8.84 -11.73 12.29
C GLN A 220 10.13 -12.48 12.63
N SER A 221 10.61 -12.41 13.87
CA SER A 221 11.78 -13.17 14.31
C SER A 221 11.55 -14.68 14.19
N GLU A 222 10.41 -15.18 14.68
CA GLU A 222 10.06 -16.61 14.58
C GLU A 222 9.93 -17.08 13.13
N LEU A 223 9.43 -16.22 12.23
CA LEU A 223 9.35 -16.51 10.80
C LEU A 223 10.74 -16.68 10.18
N GLU A 224 11.72 -15.85 10.54
CA GLU A 224 13.09 -16.00 10.04
C GLU A 224 13.78 -17.23 10.62
N ASP A 225 13.56 -17.55 11.90
CA ASP A 225 14.07 -18.77 12.52
C ASP A 225 13.50 -20.04 11.84
N THR A 226 12.20 -20.05 11.54
CA THR A 226 11.56 -21.17 10.84
C THR A 226 12.04 -21.31 9.39
N LYS A 227 12.29 -20.19 8.68
CA LYS A 227 12.93 -20.20 7.36
C LYS A 227 14.34 -20.77 7.41
N SER A 228 15.14 -20.35 8.39
CA SER A 228 16.50 -20.87 8.59
C SER A 228 16.49 -22.38 8.87
N LYS A 229 15.61 -22.83 9.78
CA LYS A 229 15.42 -24.26 10.08
C LYS A 229 14.98 -25.06 8.85
N LYS A 230 14.06 -24.53 8.04
CA LYS A 230 13.65 -25.14 6.78
C LYS A 230 14.83 -25.28 5.81
N GLY A 231 15.69 -24.26 5.72
CA GLY A 231 16.92 -24.31 4.93
C GLY A 231 17.86 -25.44 5.35
N MET A 232 18.10 -25.57 6.66
CA MET A 232 18.92 -26.66 7.22
C MET A 232 18.32 -28.06 6.93
N LEU A 233 17.00 -28.20 7.04
CA LEU A 233 16.32 -29.47 6.72
C LEU A 233 16.41 -29.83 5.24
N HIS A 234 16.28 -28.86 4.34
CA HIS A 234 16.48 -29.10 2.91
C HIS A 234 17.91 -29.54 2.59
N GLN A 235 18.91 -28.91 3.23
CA GLN A 235 20.31 -29.31 3.08
C GLN A 235 20.55 -30.73 3.60
N ALA A 236 20.07 -31.05 4.81
CA ALA A 236 20.19 -32.38 5.39
C ALA A 236 19.50 -33.45 4.52
N HIS A 237 18.33 -33.15 3.97
CA HIS A 237 17.62 -34.03 3.04
C HIS A 237 18.44 -34.27 1.76
N ALA A 238 19.03 -33.22 1.18
CA ALA A 238 19.88 -33.35 -0.01
C ALA A 238 21.12 -34.21 0.28
N ASP A 239 21.73 -34.07 1.45
CA ASP A 239 22.89 -34.87 1.85
C ASP A 239 22.50 -36.35 2.09
N THR A 240 21.34 -36.62 2.70
CA THR A 240 20.81 -37.98 2.82
C THR A 240 20.52 -38.61 1.46
N LEU A 241 19.94 -37.86 0.52
CA LEU A 241 19.68 -38.34 -0.84
C LEU A 241 20.99 -38.73 -1.56
N LYS A 242 22.02 -37.88 -1.49
CA LYS A 242 23.35 -38.17 -2.04
C LYS A 242 23.96 -39.43 -1.42
N LYS A 243 23.88 -39.60 -0.10
CA LYS A 243 24.37 -40.81 0.58
C LYS A 243 23.63 -42.06 0.11
N SER A 244 22.31 -41.98 -0.06
CA SER A 244 21.51 -43.09 -0.59
C SER A 244 21.94 -43.50 -1.99
N GLN A 245 22.14 -42.52 -2.88
CA GLN A 245 22.62 -42.77 -4.25
C GLN A 245 24.01 -43.43 -4.28
N LEU A 246 24.92 -42.99 -3.41
CA LEU A 246 26.26 -43.60 -3.28
C LEU A 246 26.19 -45.05 -2.78
N ILE A 247 25.30 -45.34 -1.82
CA ILE A 247 25.08 -46.72 -1.33
C ILE A 247 24.52 -47.59 -2.45
N GLU A 248 23.51 -47.11 -3.19
CA GLU A 248 22.92 -47.82 -4.32
C GLU A 248 23.96 -48.12 -5.41
N ALA A 249 24.76 -47.12 -5.81
CA ALA A 249 25.84 -47.30 -6.77
C ALA A 249 26.89 -48.32 -6.29
N SER A 250 27.23 -48.30 -5.00
CA SER A 250 28.18 -49.25 -4.40
C SER A 250 27.60 -50.68 -4.38
N MET A 251 26.30 -50.83 -4.11
CA MET A 251 25.63 -52.13 -4.17
C MET A 251 25.64 -52.70 -5.58
N VAL A 252 25.36 -51.89 -6.60
CA VAL A 252 25.41 -52.29 -8.01
C VAL A 252 26.83 -52.71 -8.42
N ALA A 253 27.85 -51.96 -8.01
CA ALA A 253 29.25 -52.29 -8.27
C ALA A 253 29.63 -53.65 -7.65
N MET A 254 29.26 -53.90 -6.39
CA MET A 254 29.53 -55.18 -5.72
C MET A 254 28.78 -56.36 -6.36
N THR A 255 27.55 -56.16 -6.87
CA THR A 255 26.84 -57.22 -7.60
C THR A 255 27.53 -57.55 -8.92
N PHE A 256 28.01 -56.53 -9.63
CA PHE A 256 28.74 -56.70 -10.88
C PHE A 256 30.08 -57.43 -10.67
N GLU A 257 30.85 -57.07 -9.64
CA GLU A 257 32.10 -57.76 -9.29
C GLU A 257 31.86 -59.25 -9.03
N LYS A 258 30.82 -59.60 -8.27
CA LYS A 258 30.44 -61.01 -8.01
C LYS A 258 30.04 -61.77 -9.27
N GLU A 259 29.35 -61.14 -10.22
CA GLU A 259 29.02 -61.76 -11.51
C GLU A 259 30.25 -61.98 -12.38
N CYS A 260 31.18 -61.03 -12.36
CA CYS A 260 32.46 -61.15 -13.05
C CYS A 260 33.31 -62.29 -12.46
N GLU A 261 33.36 -62.43 -11.13
CA GLU A 261 34.01 -63.55 -10.44
C GLU A 261 33.39 -64.91 -10.78
N ARG A 262 32.05 -65.01 -10.81
CA ARG A 262 31.34 -66.22 -11.25
C ARG A 262 31.66 -66.59 -12.69
N SER A 263 31.77 -65.60 -13.58
CA SER A 263 32.11 -65.84 -14.99
C SER A 263 33.54 -66.36 -15.14
N ARG A 264 34.48 -65.90 -14.29
CA ARG A 264 35.87 -66.40 -14.29
C ARG A 264 36.00 -67.84 -13.81
N SER A 265 35.16 -68.29 -12.88
CA SER A 265 35.24 -69.66 -12.33
C SER A 265 34.71 -70.74 -13.27
N LEU A 266 33.91 -70.38 -14.29
CA LEU A 266 33.34 -71.32 -15.26
C LEU A 266 34.29 -71.71 -16.42
N GLY A 267 35.46 -71.09 -16.52
CA GLY A 267 36.45 -71.36 -17.58
C GLY A 267 36.09 -70.69 -18.92
N PRO A 268 37.05 -70.04 -19.63
CA PRO A 268 36.71 -69.15 -20.74
C PRO A 268 36.39 -69.91 -22.04
N THR A 269 35.30 -69.52 -22.71
CA THR A 269 35.39 -69.27 -24.16
C THR A 269 35.70 -67.78 -24.32
N THR A 270 36.83 -67.44 -24.92
CA THR A 270 37.39 -66.06 -24.92
C THR A 270 36.50 -65.02 -25.61
N LYS A 271 35.46 -65.45 -26.33
CA LYS A 271 34.57 -64.58 -27.11
C LYS A 271 33.37 -64.05 -26.31
N GLU A 272 32.88 -64.78 -25.31
CA GLU A 272 31.69 -64.36 -24.54
C GLU A 272 32.01 -63.29 -23.48
N ILE A 273 33.26 -63.21 -23.03
CA ILE A 273 33.68 -62.27 -21.98
C ILE A 273 33.75 -60.82 -22.51
N GLU A 274 34.16 -60.60 -23.77
CA GLU A 274 34.23 -59.26 -24.36
C GLU A 274 32.85 -58.65 -24.64
N ASP A 275 31.88 -59.47 -25.03
CA ASP A 275 30.51 -59.02 -25.32
C ASP A 275 29.75 -58.62 -24.05
N ILE A 276 29.94 -59.35 -22.94
CA ILE A 276 29.30 -59.04 -21.64
C ILE A 276 29.87 -57.74 -21.04
N CYS A 277 31.20 -57.54 -21.12
CA CYS A 277 31.81 -56.30 -20.61
C CYS A 277 31.45 -55.07 -21.44
N SER A 278 31.28 -55.21 -22.76
CA SER A 278 30.89 -54.10 -23.64
C SER A 278 29.42 -53.69 -23.45
N ALA A 279 28.50 -54.64 -23.26
CA ALA A 279 27.08 -54.32 -23.13
C ALA A 279 26.74 -53.54 -21.83
N HIS A 280 27.42 -53.85 -20.72
CA HIS A 280 27.15 -53.21 -19.43
C HIS A 280 27.74 -51.79 -19.31
N PHE A 281 28.88 -51.52 -19.97
CA PHE A 281 29.52 -50.19 -19.91
C PHE A 281 28.69 -49.10 -20.59
N TRP A 282 27.90 -49.44 -21.63
CA TRP A 282 27.09 -48.47 -22.36
C TRP A 282 25.69 -48.22 -21.78
N SER A 283 25.21 -49.04 -20.83
CA SER A 283 23.86 -48.90 -20.27
C SER A 283 23.77 -47.91 -19.09
N HIS A 284 24.91 -47.42 -18.59
CA HIS A 284 24.98 -46.57 -17.38
C HIS A 284 25.71 -45.21 -17.58
N ALA A 285 26.08 -44.86 -18.82
CA ALA A 285 26.56 -43.54 -19.19
C ALA A 285 25.38 -42.64 -19.63
#